data_AF-A0A7Y5YCM6-F1
#
_entry.id   AF-A0A7Y5YCM6-F1
#
_cell.length_a   1.000
_cell.length_b   1.000
_cell.length_c   1.000
_cell.angle_alpha   90.00
_cell.angle_beta   90.00
_cell.angle_gamma   90.00
#
_symmetry.space_group_name_H-M   'P 1'
#
loop_
_entity.id
_entity.type
_entity.pdbx_description
1 polymer ?
#
loop_
_entity_poly.entity_id
_entity_poly.type
_entity_poly.pdbx_seq_one_letter_code
_entity_poly.pdbx_strand_id
1 'polypeptide(L)'
;MNSPAPVVRGQALSGHNRISTQALTSLAKAAAAEALGIDAQDVRADWTDDDGLLALSLVAPISIPPLQAVVLDPARVDAAGGSIWDRTVRAKERILARVSELSGSQLSRVDIRVSGAKINTGGRVR
;
A
#
# COMPACT_ATOMS: atom_id res chain seq x y z
N MET A 1 -16.99 37.94 -3.67
CA MET A 1 -17.42 36.90 -2.72
C MET A 1 -17.94 35.73 -3.53
N ASN A 2 -17.12 34.69 -3.75
CA ASN A 2 -17.53 33.54 -4.55
C ASN A 2 -18.32 32.56 -3.67
N SER A 3 -19.57 32.31 -4.04
CA SER A 3 -20.40 31.28 -3.38
C SER A 3 -19.84 29.88 -3.68
N PRO A 4 -19.74 28.98 -2.70
CA PRO A 4 -19.34 27.61 -2.96
C PRO A 4 -20.40 26.89 -3.81
N ALA A 5 -19.95 26.07 -4.76
CA ALA A 5 -20.82 25.25 -5.61
C ALA A 5 -21.67 24.29 -4.75
N PRO A 6 -22.91 23.98 -5.18
CA PRO A 6 -23.79 23.09 -4.43
C PRO A 6 -23.19 21.69 -4.33
N VAL A 7 -23.06 21.21 -3.09
CA VAL A 7 -22.70 19.81 -2.81
C VAL A 7 -23.90 18.92 -3.11
N VAL A 8 -23.88 18.23 -4.25
CA VAL A 8 -24.87 17.20 -4.57
C VAL A 8 -24.70 16.06 -3.58
N ARG A 9 -25.55 16.02 -2.56
CA ARG A 9 -25.66 14.87 -1.66
C ARG A 9 -26.23 13.72 -2.49
N GLY A 10 -25.38 12.76 -2.82
CA GLY A 10 -25.79 11.56 -3.55
C GLY A 10 -26.94 10.86 -2.82
N GLN A 11 -27.94 10.43 -3.58
CA GLN A 11 -29.09 9.72 -3.05
C GLN A 11 -28.60 8.45 -2.33
N ALA A 12 -28.94 8.30 -1.05
CA ALA A 12 -28.56 7.14 -0.27
C ALA A 12 -29.35 5.92 -0.79
N LEU A 13 -28.68 5.04 -1.53
CA LEU A 13 -29.23 3.77 -1.97
C LEU A 13 -29.11 2.77 -0.81
N SER A 14 -30.24 2.36 -0.22
CA SER A 14 -30.22 1.33 0.83
C SER A 14 -29.58 0.04 0.30
N GLY A 15 -28.68 -0.56 1.08
CA GLY A 15 -27.96 -1.78 0.69
C GLY A 15 -26.70 -1.55 -0.14
N HIS A 16 -26.33 -0.31 -0.45
CA HIS A 16 -25.11 0.01 -1.19
C HIS A 16 -24.13 0.83 -0.34
N ASN A 17 -22.85 0.46 -0.39
CA ASN A 17 -21.78 1.27 0.19
C ASN A 17 -21.12 2.13 -0.88
N ARG A 18 -20.96 3.43 -0.63
CA ARG A 18 -20.22 4.33 -1.51
C ARG A 18 -18.91 4.72 -0.84
N ILE A 19 -17.81 4.18 -1.38
CA ILE A 19 -16.46 4.54 -0.94
C ILE A 19 -15.87 5.49 -1.96
N SER A 20 -15.36 6.63 -1.50
CA SER A 20 -14.68 7.56 -2.39
C SER A 20 -13.34 6.97 -2.85
N THR A 21 -12.92 7.32 -4.07
CA THR A 21 -11.58 6.95 -4.57
C THR A 21 -10.49 7.44 -3.61
N GLN A 22 -10.66 8.62 -3.00
CA GLN A 22 -9.72 9.14 -2.01
C GLN A 22 -9.61 8.21 -0.78
N ALA A 23 -10.73 7.70 -0.26
CA ALA A 23 -10.72 6.77 0.86
C ALA A 23 -10.03 5.44 0.50
N LEU A 24 -10.32 4.90 -0.69
CA LEU A 24 -9.63 3.71 -1.21
C LEU A 24 -8.12 3.94 -1.38
N THR A 25 -7.72 5.08 -1.96
CA THR A 25 -6.32 5.45 -2.13
C THR A 25 -5.60 5.60 -0.78
N SER A 26 -6.20 6.27 0.20
CA SER A 26 -5.62 6.39 1.54
C SER A 26 -5.45 5.03 2.22
N LEU A 27 -6.45 4.15 2.11
CA LEU A 27 -6.39 2.79 2.63
C LEU A 27 -5.28 1.97 1.95
N ALA A 28 -5.21 1.99 0.62
CA ALA A 28 -4.18 1.27 -0.12
C ALA A 28 -2.78 1.77 0.22
N LYS A 29 -2.59 3.09 0.37
CA LYS A 29 -1.31 3.67 0.80
C LYS A 29 -0.92 3.21 2.20
N ALA A 30 -1.85 3.21 3.15
CA ALA A 30 -1.59 2.73 4.51
C ALA A 30 -1.25 1.23 4.55
N ALA A 31 -2.03 0.39 3.85
CA ALA A 31 -1.77 -1.05 3.78
C ALA A 31 -0.42 -1.36 3.11
N ALA A 32 -0.08 -0.64 2.04
CA ALA A 32 1.21 -0.78 1.37
C ALA A 32 2.38 -0.32 2.25
N ALA A 33 2.22 0.78 2.97
CA ALA A 33 3.24 1.29 3.87
C ALA A 33 3.58 0.29 4.98
N GLU A 34 2.55 -0.29 5.60
CA GLU A 34 2.70 -1.35 6.60
C GLU A 34 3.40 -2.59 6.01
N ALA A 35 2.94 -3.05 4.84
CA ALA A 35 3.48 -4.25 4.20
C ALA A 35 4.93 -4.09 3.72
N LEU A 36 5.35 -2.87 3.34
CA LEU A 36 6.67 -2.57 2.80
C LEU A 36 7.64 -1.95 3.83
N GLY A 37 7.16 -1.63 5.04
CA GLY A 37 7.96 -1.06 6.13
C GLY A 37 8.46 0.38 5.85
N ILE A 38 7.60 1.21 5.25
CA ILE A 38 7.88 2.59 4.84
C ILE A 38 6.77 3.54 5.32
N ASP A 39 6.90 4.84 5.04
CA ASP A 39 5.84 5.81 5.31
C ASP A 39 4.80 5.82 4.17
N ALA A 40 3.52 6.02 4.50
CA ALA A 40 2.44 6.12 3.53
C ALA A 40 2.61 7.28 2.55
N GLN A 41 3.30 8.36 2.95
CA GLN A 41 3.58 9.47 2.04
C GLN A 41 4.50 9.07 0.87
N ASP A 42 5.32 8.03 1.05
CA ASP A 42 6.22 7.50 0.01
C ASP A 42 5.50 6.57 -0.97
N VAL A 43 4.23 6.26 -0.73
CA VAL A 43 3.42 5.39 -1.59
C VAL A 43 2.59 6.23 -2.54
N ARG A 44 2.71 5.93 -3.83
CA ARG A 44 1.72 6.35 -4.85
C ARG A 44 0.82 5.16 -5.18
N ALA A 45 -0.48 5.42 -5.24
CA ALA A 45 -1.49 4.43 -5.59
C ALA A 45 -2.40 4.98 -6.69
N ASP A 46 -2.61 4.17 -7.72
CA ASP A 46 -3.50 4.46 -8.83
C ASP A 46 -4.45 3.25 -9.03
N TRP A 47 -5.67 3.53 -9.46
CA TRP A 47 -6.75 2.53 -9.59
C TRP A 47 -7.21 2.43 -11.03
N THR A 48 -7.60 1.24 -11.45
CA THR A 48 -8.24 1.01 -12.74
C THR A 48 -9.37 0.00 -12.57
N ASP A 49 -10.48 0.22 -13.27
CA ASP A 49 -11.54 -0.79 -13.39
C ASP A 49 -11.02 -1.98 -14.21
N ASP A 50 -11.33 -3.18 -13.75
CA ASP A 50 -10.91 -4.44 -14.34
C ASP A 50 -12.12 -5.37 -14.38
N ASP A 51 -13.01 -5.14 -15.36
CA ASP A 51 -14.27 -5.87 -15.55
C ASP A 51 -15.17 -5.89 -14.31
N GLY A 52 -15.32 -4.74 -13.64
CA GLY A 52 -16.11 -4.60 -12.41
C GLY A 52 -15.38 -5.01 -11.12
N LEU A 53 -14.13 -5.45 -11.23
CA LEU A 53 -13.18 -5.54 -10.12
C LEU A 53 -12.24 -4.32 -10.13
N LEU A 54 -11.49 -4.14 -9.05
CA LEU A 54 -10.48 -3.09 -8.96
C LEU A 54 -9.07 -3.64 -9.15
N ALA A 55 -8.35 -3.10 -10.13
CA ALA A 55 -6.90 -3.29 -10.24
C ALA A 55 -6.19 -2.14 -9.51
N LEU A 56 -5.26 -2.49 -8.61
CA LEU A 56 -4.45 -1.54 -7.85
C LEU A 56 -3.02 -1.52 -8.39
N SER A 57 -2.51 -0.35 -8.77
CA SER A 57 -1.11 -0.13 -9.12
C SER A 57 -0.42 0.71 -8.05
N LEU A 58 0.72 0.24 -7.55
CA LEU A 58 1.51 0.89 -6.51
C LEU A 58 2.91 1.23 -7.02
N VAL A 59 3.38 2.43 -6.66
CA VAL A 59 4.78 2.83 -6.81
C VAL A 59 5.31 3.24 -5.43
N ALA A 60 6.29 2.52 -4.92
CA ALA A 60 6.82 2.74 -3.58
C ALA A 60 8.27 2.24 -3.45
N PRO A 61 9.09 2.84 -2.57
CA PRO A 61 10.35 2.24 -2.16
C PRO A 61 10.10 1.02 -1.24
N ILE A 62 11.11 0.19 -1.05
CA ILE A 62 11.08 -0.91 -0.06
C ILE A 62 12.08 -0.67 1.07
N SER A 63 11.71 -1.03 2.29
CA SER A 63 12.62 -1.01 3.45
C SER A 63 13.71 -2.08 3.31
N ILE A 64 14.96 -1.72 3.56
CA ILE A 64 16.11 -2.64 3.55
C ILE A 64 16.98 -2.46 4.80
N PRO A 65 17.60 -3.54 5.31
CA PRO A 65 18.64 -3.40 6.33
C PRO A 65 19.87 -2.67 5.79
N PRO A 66 20.69 -2.02 6.64
CA PRO A 66 21.94 -1.40 6.21
C PRO A 66 22.89 -2.45 5.63
N LEU A 67 23.49 -2.16 4.47
CA LEU A 67 24.36 -3.12 3.78
C LEU A 67 25.56 -3.54 4.63
N GLN A 68 26.14 -2.62 5.40
CA GLN A 68 27.25 -2.90 6.30
C GLN A 68 26.84 -3.90 7.39
N ALA A 69 25.61 -3.83 7.88
CA ALA A 69 25.10 -4.80 8.86
C ALA A 69 24.90 -6.18 8.22
N VAL A 70 24.46 -6.24 6.96
CA VAL A 70 24.31 -7.48 6.21
C VAL A 70 25.65 -8.15 5.91
N VAL A 71 26.70 -7.36 5.61
CA VAL A 71 28.07 -7.90 5.41
C VAL A 71 28.59 -8.55 6.69
N LEU A 72 28.29 -7.99 7.86
CA LEU A 72 28.70 -8.54 9.15
C LEU A 72 27.86 -9.76 9.55
N ASP A 73 26.58 -9.78 9.18
CA ASP A 73 25.63 -10.83 9.52
C ASP A 73 24.61 -11.03 8.40
N PRO A 74 24.84 -12.00 7.49
CA PRO A 74 23.93 -12.29 6.38
C PRO A 74 22.52 -12.73 6.81
N ALA A 75 22.36 -13.29 8.02
CA ALA A 75 21.05 -13.73 8.53
C ALA A 75 20.07 -12.55 8.72
N ARG A 76 20.56 -11.30 8.71
CA ARG A 76 19.73 -10.10 8.71
C ARG A 76 18.84 -9.97 7.47
N VAL A 77 19.21 -10.57 6.35
CA VAL A 77 18.35 -10.62 5.15
C VAL A 77 17.12 -11.45 5.43
N ASP A 78 17.29 -12.63 6.03
CA ASP A 78 16.19 -13.53 6.40
C ASP A 78 15.31 -12.89 7.48
N ALA A 79 15.91 -12.27 8.50
CA ALA A 79 15.18 -11.54 9.53
C ALA A 79 14.37 -10.35 8.98
N ALA A 80 14.83 -9.73 7.90
CA ALA A 80 14.09 -8.68 7.19
C ALA A 80 12.96 -9.22 6.32
N GLY A 81 12.82 -10.55 6.18
CA GLY A 81 11.79 -11.21 5.36
C GLY A 81 12.32 -11.84 4.07
N GLY A 82 13.64 -12.04 3.96
CA GLY A 82 14.27 -12.66 2.79
C GLY A 82 14.63 -11.65 1.70
N SER A 83 14.64 -12.13 0.45
CA SER A 83 14.97 -11.28 -0.70
C SER A 83 13.95 -10.17 -0.92
N ILE A 84 14.33 -9.12 -1.66
CA ILE A 84 13.38 -8.05 -2.05
C ILE A 84 12.17 -8.64 -2.78
N TRP A 85 12.41 -9.62 -3.67
CA TRP A 85 11.36 -10.30 -4.41
C TRP A 85 10.36 -10.98 -3.48
N ASP A 86 10.83 -11.81 -2.54
CA ASP A 86 9.97 -12.55 -1.62
C ASP A 86 9.13 -11.60 -0.76
N ARG A 87 9.74 -10.51 -0.30
CA ARG A 87 9.02 -9.48 0.47
C ARG A 87 7.98 -8.78 -0.36
N THR A 88 8.27 -8.42 -1.62
CA THR A 88 7.30 -7.78 -2.50
C THR A 88 6.14 -8.72 -2.85
N VAL A 89 6.41 -10.01 -3.10
CA VAL A 89 5.35 -11.01 -3.34
C VAL A 89 4.45 -11.17 -2.11
N ARG A 90 5.02 -11.30 -0.91
CA ARG A 90 4.25 -11.35 0.35
C ARG A 90 3.47 -10.06 0.59
N ALA A 91 4.07 -8.91 0.29
CA ALA A 91 3.41 -7.61 0.41
C ALA A 91 2.20 -7.52 -0.52
N LYS A 92 2.32 -7.97 -1.78
CA LYS A 92 1.22 -8.02 -2.74
C LYS A 92 0.00 -8.76 -2.17
N GLU A 93 0.22 -9.96 -1.62
CA GLU A 93 -0.84 -10.77 -1.02
C GLU A 93 -1.48 -10.09 0.19
N ARG A 94 -0.66 -9.53 1.09
CA ARG A 94 -1.15 -8.81 2.28
C ARG A 94 -1.95 -7.57 1.93
N ILE A 95 -1.48 -6.78 0.96
CA ILE A 95 -2.18 -5.57 0.50
C ILE A 95 -3.50 -5.95 -0.13
N LEU A 96 -3.52 -6.94 -1.04
CA LEU A 96 -4.75 -7.41 -1.68
C LEU A 96 -5.77 -7.84 -0.64
N ALA A 97 -5.37 -8.70 0.30
CA ALA A 97 -6.25 -9.18 1.36
C ALA A 97 -6.77 -8.03 2.23
N ARG A 98 -5.87 -7.17 2.72
CA ARG A 98 -6.21 -6.11 3.67
C ARG A 98 -7.10 -5.03 3.06
N VAL A 99 -6.82 -4.64 1.82
CA VAL A 99 -7.61 -3.62 1.13
C VAL A 99 -8.98 -4.18 0.78
N SER A 100 -9.07 -5.43 0.31
CA SER A 100 -10.36 -6.07 0.03
C SER A 100 -11.21 -6.22 1.29
N GLU A 101 -10.59 -6.67 2.40
CA GLU A 101 -11.25 -6.81 3.71
C GLU A 101 -11.80 -5.47 4.22
N LEU A 102 -10.97 -4.43 4.25
CA LEU A 102 -11.32 -3.16 4.87
C LEU A 102 -12.21 -2.27 4.01
N SER A 103 -12.10 -2.37 2.69
CA SER A 103 -13.00 -1.63 1.78
C SER A 103 -14.29 -2.39 1.50
N GLY A 104 -14.30 -3.72 1.62
CA GLY A 104 -15.40 -4.54 1.09
C GLY A 104 -15.47 -4.55 -0.44
N SER A 105 -14.51 -3.93 -1.14
CA SER A 105 -14.37 -4.01 -2.59
C SER A 105 -13.60 -5.25 -2.99
N GLN A 106 -13.85 -5.78 -4.19
CA GLN A 106 -13.08 -6.90 -4.73
C GLN A 106 -11.94 -6.38 -5.61
N LEU A 107 -10.71 -6.77 -5.27
CA LEU A 107 -9.54 -6.47 -6.08
C LEU A 107 -9.20 -7.66 -6.97
N SER A 108 -8.96 -7.42 -8.26
CA SER A 108 -8.50 -8.46 -9.18
C SER A 108 -7.00 -8.71 -9.05
N ARG A 109 -6.22 -7.64 -8.89
CA ARG A 109 -4.76 -7.70 -8.77
C ARG A 109 -4.18 -6.49 -8.04
N VAL A 110 -2.95 -6.67 -7.58
CA VAL A 110 -2.09 -5.61 -7.05
C VAL A 110 -0.75 -5.69 -7.76
N ASP A 111 -0.39 -4.63 -8.48
CA ASP A 111 0.88 -4.50 -9.17
C ASP A 111 1.78 -3.54 -8.39
N ILE A 112 3.00 -3.99 -8.04
CA ILE A 112 3.94 -3.19 -7.24
C ILE A 112 5.19 -2.88 -8.06
N ARG A 113 5.41 -1.59 -8.33
CA ARG A 113 6.67 -1.07 -8.87
C ARG A 113 7.55 -0.57 -7.72
N VAL A 114 8.63 -1.30 -7.45
CA VAL A 114 9.66 -0.86 -6.49
C VAL A 114 10.44 0.30 -7.12
N SER A 115 10.31 1.51 -6.57
CA SER A 115 10.95 2.71 -7.10
C SER A 115 12.35 2.97 -6.53
N GLY A 116 12.70 2.31 -5.43
CA GLY A 116 13.97 2.47 -4.74
C GLY A 116 14.02 1.71 -3.43
N ALA A 117 15.03 1.98 -2.63
CA ALA A 117 15.21 1.38 -1.31
C ALA A 117 15.35 2.46 -0.23
N LYS A 118 14.74 2.23 0.93
CA LYS A 118 14.93 3.03 2.15
C LYS A 118 15.67 2.21 3.18
N ILE A 119 16.80 2.71 3.66
CA ILE A 119 17.58 2.05 4.70
C ILE A 119 16.86 2.24 6.03
N ASN A 120 16.51 1.14 6.68
CA ASN A 120 15.97 1.15 8.04
C ASN A 120 17.04 0.63 8.99
N THR A 121 17.58 1.51 9.82
CA THR A 121 18.65 1.21 10.77
C THR A 121 18.18 0.42 12.00
N GLY A 122 16.88 0.08 12.10
CA GLY A 122 16.30 -0.50 13.31
C GLY A 122 16.26 0.57 14.39
N GLY A 123 15.08 1.17 14.59
CA GLY A 123 14.91 2.20 15.62
C GLY A 123 15.34 1.66 16.98
N ARG A 124 16.36 2.26 17.59
CA ARG A 124 16.54 2.15 19.04
C ARG A 124 15.31 2.77 19.68
N VAL A 125 14.52 1.97 20.40
CA VAL A 125 13.47 2.47 21.28
C VAL A 125 14.14 3.45 22.26
N ARG A 126 13.65 4.68 22.35
CA ARG A 126 13.99 5.64 23.39
C ARG A 126 12.82 5.75 24.35
#